data_AF-A0A7V3SJF0-F1
#
_entry.id   AF-A0A7V3SJF0-F1
#
_cell.length_a   1.000
_cell.length_b   1.000
_cell.length_c   1.000
_cell.angle_alpha   90.00
_cell.angle_beta   90.00
_cell.angle_gamma   90.00
#
_symmetry.space_group_name_H-M   'P 1'
#
loop_
_entity.id
_entity.type
_entity.pdbx_description
1 polymer ?
#
loop_
_entity_poly.entity_id
_entity_poly.type
_entity_poly.pdbx_seq_one_letter_code
_entity_poly.pdbx_strand_id
1 'polypeptide(L)'
;MNRSYRYLDLITVSFVVVLLLSNIVAVKPVRILDFLRLDLDSGTLLFPISYIFGDVLVEVYGYARSRRVIWMGFGFNLLAALLFWVIVMLPPSPEWKMQDAFAMILGQTPRVVAGSLIAFWCGEFVNSYVMAKMKIWTGGQFLWTRTIGSTIVGQAVDTVLFQTIAFAGVWDTGLLLRVTVWNYTAKVLYEALATPLTYAVVGFLKKAEQEDYYDYDTDFNPFALKA
;
A
#
# COMPACT_ATOMS: atom_id res chain seq x y z
N MET A 1 28.84 -6.55 4.05
CA MET A 1 28.63 -6.57 5.52
C MET A 1 27.14 -6.42 5.78
N ASN A 2 26.47 -7.44 6.34
CA ASN A 2 25.06 -7.32 6.73
C ASN A 2 24.98 -6.49 8.02
N ARG A 3 24.74 -5.19 7.89
CA ARG A 3 24.40 -4.31 9.02
C ARG A 3 23.02 -4.73 9.51
N SER A 4 22.91 -5.05 10.80
CA SER A 4 21.62 -5.36 11.43
C SER A 4 20.98 -4.06 11.85
N TYR A 5 19.81 -3.74 11.27
CA TYR A 5 19.01 -2.59 11.67
C TYR A 5 18.08 -2.99 12.82
N ARG A 6 17.89 -2.09 13.78
CA ARG A 6 17.11 -2.38 14.99
C ARG A 6 15.60 -2.35 14.75
N TYR A 7 15.15 -1.48 13.84
CA TYR A 7 13.73 -1.20 13.60
C TYR A 7 13.22 -1.73 12.26
N LEU A 8 14.09 -2.19 11.35
CA LEU A 8 13.69 -2.67 10.03
C LEU A 8 12.67 -3.80 10.10
N ASP A 9 12.91 -4.79 10.96
CA ASP A 9 12.00 -5.94 11.12
C ASP A 9 10.64 -5.49 11.68
N LEU A 10 10.64 -4.59 12.65
CA LEU A 10 9.41 -4.04 13.24
C LEU A 10 8.60 -3.27 12.20
N ILE A 11 9.26 -2.42 11.39
CA ILE A 11 8.63 -1.64 10.33
C ILE A 11 8.07 -2.58 9.26
N THR A 12 8.83 -3.59 8.87
CA THR A 12 8.42 -4.60 7.89
C THR A 12 7.18 -5.35 8.35
N VAL A 13 7.17 -5.86 9.58
CA VAL A 13 6.02 -6.58 10.14
C VAL A 13 4.81 -5.63 10.26
N SER A 14 5.03 -4.41 10.74
CA SER A 14 3.97 -3.40 10.88
C SER A 14 3.35 -3.07 9.53
N PHE A 15 4.16 -2.88 8.48
CA PHE A 15 3.68 -2.65 7.12
C PHE A 15 2.81 -3.80 6.62
N VAL A 16 3.29 -5.04 6.73
CA VAL A 16 2.55 -6.22 6.27
C VAL A 16 1.23 -6.38 7.04
N VAL A 17 1.25 -6.18 8.35
CA VAL A 17 0.04 -6.27 9.20
C VAL A 17 -0.96 -5.17 8.85
N VAL A 18 -0.53 -3.91 8.72
CA VAL A 18 -1.41 -2.80 8.35
C VAL A 18 -2.01 -3.03 6.98
N LEU A 19 -1.23 -3.54 6.02
CA LEU A 19 -1.70 -3.88 4.68
C LEU A 19 -2.72 -5.04 4.68
N LEU A 20 -2.53 -6.06 5.51
CA LEU A 20 -3.52 -7.13 5.65
C LEU A 20 -4.81 -6.62 6.31
N LEU A 21 -4.70 -5.82 7.37
CA LEU A 21 -5.83 -5.24 8.06
C LEU A 21 -6.62 -4.29 7.14
N SER A 22 -5.94 -3.48 6.33
CA SER A 22 -6.59 -2.57 5.37
C SER A 22 -7.48 -3.32 4.39
N ASN A 23 -7.03 -4.47 3.87
CA ASN A 23 -7.82 -5.32 2.97
C ASN A 23 -9.07 -5.90 3.64
N ILE A 24 -8.98 -6.30 4.91
CA ILE A 24 -10.12 -6.88 5.65
C ILE A 24 -11.15 -5.80 5.97
N VAL A 25 -10.71 -4.62 6.45
CA VAL A 25 -11.66 -3.57 6.83
C VAL A 25 -12.31 -2.91 5.61
N ALA A 26 -11.64 -2.85 4.45
CA ALA A 26 -12.12 -2.20 3.22
C ALA A 26 -13.54 -2.61 2.80
N VAL A 27 -13.98 -3.81 3.18
CA VAL A 27 -15.33 -4.33 2.94
C VAL A 27 -16.42 -3.43 3.57
N LYS A 28 -16.11 -2.74 4.67
CA LYS A 28 -17.03 -1.83 5.36
C LYS A 28 -16.88 -0.40 4.84
N PRO A 29 -17.86 0.16 4.10
CA PRO A 29 -17.89 1.59 3.84
C PRO A 29 -18.20 2.35 5.14
N VAL A 30 -17.55 3.50 5.32
CA VAL A 30 -17.71 4.37 6.49
C VAL A 30 -18.03 5.78 6.03
N ARG A 31 -18.97 6.41 6.74
CA ARG A 31 -19.30 7.82 6.61
C ARG A 31 -18.56 8.60 7.68
N ILE A 32 -17.57 9.39 7.26
CA ILE A 32 -16.68 10.13 8.19
C ILE A 32 -17.17 11.58 8.37
N LEU A 33 -17.88 12.12 7.38
CA LEU A 33 -18.38 13.49 7.38
C LEU A 33 -19.81 13.51 6.86
N ASP A 34 -20.79 13.50 7.78
CA ASP A 34 -22.22 13.55 7.47
C ASP A 34 -22.59 14.74 6.56
N PHE A 35 -21.87 15.86 6.69
CA PHE A 35 -22.09 17.06 5.88
C PHE A 35 -21.63 16.92 4.42
N LEU A 36 -20.60 16.13 4.14
CA LEU A 36 -20.04 15.99 2.79
C LEU A 36 -20.65 14.83 1.99
N ARG A 37 -21.47 13.97 2.63
CA ARG A 37 -22.07 12.78 2.00
C ARG A 37 -21.05 11.91 1.24
N LEU A 38 -19.82 11.88 1.73
CA LEU A 38 -18.74 11.08 1.18
C LEU A 38 -18.69 9.76 1.94
N ASP A 39 -19.26 8.73 1.34
CA ASP A 39 -19.06 7.36 1.79
C ASP A 39 -17.69 6.91 1.26
N LEU A 40 -16.74 6.66 2.16
CA LEU A 40 -15.40 6.17 1.83
C LEU A 40 -15.30 4.71 2.24
N ASP A 41 -14.53 3.91 1.50
CA ASP A 41 -14.17 2.59 2.03
C ASP A 41 -13.25 2.77 3.25
N SER A 42 -13.41 1.94 4.28
CA SER A 42 -12.58 2.07 5.49
C SER A 42 -11.13 1.62 5.30
N GLY A 43 -10.82 0.90 4.21
CA GLY A 43 -9.46 0.54 3.82
C GLY A 43 -8.66 1.76 3.36
N THR A 44 -9.30 2.74 2.71
CA THR A 44 -8.74 4.02 2.30
C THR A 44 -8.27 4.86 3.50
N LEU A 45 -8.68 4.54 4.73
CA LEU A 45 -8.11 5.16 5.94
C LEU A 45 -6.76 4.57 6.35
N LEU A 46 -6.55 3.28 6.08
CA LEU A 46 -5.32 2.57 6.44
C LEU A 46 -4.31 2.54 5.29
N PHE A 47 -4.76 2.65 4.05
CA PHE A 47 -3.90 2.61 2.86
C PHE A 47 -2.82 3.71 2.83
N PRO A 48 -3.12 4.96 3.23
CA PRO A 48 -2.06 5.95 3.31
C PRO A 48 -1.00 5.61 4.38
N ILE A 49 -1.39 4.94 5.46
CA ILE A 49 -0.45 4.49 6.49
C ILE A 49 0.53 3.46 5.90
N SER A 50 0.09 2.56 5.03
CA SER A 50 1.00 1.62 4.36
C SER A 50 1.96 2.34 3.40
N TYR A 51 1.51 3.39 2.71
CA TYR A 51 2.39 4.20 1.85
C TYR A 51 3.45 4.95 2.66
N ILE A 52 3.09 5.53 3.82
CA ILE A 52 4.06 6.17 4.73
C ILE A 52 5.15 5.18 5.15
N PHE A 53 4.78 3.92 5.44
CA PHE A 53 5.77 2.87 5.72
C PHE A 53 6.67 2.58 4.53
N GLY A 54 6.12 2.49 3.31
CA GLY A 54 6.89 2.35 2.07
C GLY A 54 7.89 3.50 1.87
N ASP A 55 7.43 4.73 2.08
CA ASP A 55 8.25 5.93 1.97
C ASP A 55 9.38 5.94 3.01
N VAL A 56 9.07 5.62 4.26
CA VAL A 56 10.07 5.48 5.33
C VAL A 56 11.09 4.40 4.99
N LEU A 57 10.65 3.27 4.44
CA LEU A 57 11.52 2.16 4.07
C LEU A 57 12.53 2.57 3.00
N VAL A 58 12.07 3.21 1.93
CA VAL A 58 12.93 3.68 0.84
C VAL A 58 13.84 4.80 1.30
N GLU A 59 13.31 5.77 2.04
CA GLU A 59 14.08 6.95 2.46
C GLU A 59 15.16 6.62 3.49
N VAL A 60 14.94 5.67 4.40
CA VAL A 60 15.93 5.31 5.43
C VAL A 60 16.83 4.18 4.96
N TYR A 61 16.25 3.12 4.40
CA TYR A 61 16.93 1.84 4.17
C TYR A 61 17.24 1.53 2.69
N GLY A 62 16.74 2.34 1.76
CA GLY A 62 16.97 2.23 0.32
C GLY A 62 15.98 1.33 -0.42
N TYR A 63 15.98 1.47 -1.75
CA TYR A 63 15.07 0.75 -2.64
C TYR A 63 15.21 -0.78 -2.54
N ALA A 64 16.44 -1.29 -2.44
CA ALA A 64 16.67 -2.73 -2.49
C ALA A 64 16.05 -3.49 -1.30
N ARG A 65 15.98 -2.85 -0.12
CA ARG A 65 15.29 -3.38 1.05
C ARG A 65 13.78 -3.17 0.96
N SER A 66 13.33 -1.99 0.52
CA SER A 66 11.92 -1.73 0.24
C SER A 66 11.32 -2.78 -0.71
N ARG A 67 12.02 -3.13 -1.81
CA ARG A 67 11.64 -4.20 -2.75
C ARG A 67 11.34 -5.52 -2.05
N ARG A 68 12.17 -5.93 -1.08
CA ARG A 68 11.93 -7.16 -0.31
C ARG A 68 10.67 -7.06 0.52
N VAL A 69 10.44 -5.91 1.15
CA VAL A 69 9.23 -5.66 1.95
C VAL A 69 7.97 -5.65 1.08
N ILE A 70 8.02 -5.04 -0.11
CA ILE A 70 6.92 -5.06 -1.08
C ILE A 70 6.60 -6.51 -1.48
N TRP A 71 7.60 -7.33 -1.79
CA TRP A 71 7.39 -8.76 -2.09
C TRP A 71 6.83 -9.56 -0.93
N MET A 72 7.27 -9.29 0.30
CA MET A 72 6.68 -9.92 1.50
C MET A 72 5.21 -9.51 1.66
N GLY A 73 4.90 -8.21 1.55
CA GLY A 73 3.53 -7.70 1.58
C GLY A 73 2.64 -8.35 0.53
N PHE A 74 3.11 -8.43 -0.71
CA PHE A 74 2.41 -9.10 -1.80
C PHE A 74 2.18 -10.59 -1.50
N GLY A 75 3.23 -11.31 -1.10
CA GLY A 75 3.15 -12.75 -0.82
C GLY A 75 2.17 -13.08 0.32
N PHE A 76 2.21 -12.32 1.42
CA PHE A 76 1.30 -12.53 2.55
C PHE A 76 -0.15 -12.12 2.22
N ASN A 77 -0.37 -11.07 1.42
CA ASN A 77 -1.72 -10.74 0.97
C ASN A 77 -2.29 -11.79 0.02
N LEU A 78 -1.48 -12.32 -0.90
CA LEU A 78 -1.87 -13.42 -1.76
C LEU A 78 -2.21 -14.67 -0.94
N LEU A 79 -1.38 -15.01 0.05
CA LEU A 79 -1.65 -16.12 0.96
C LEU A 79 -2.96 -15.91 1.72
N ALA A 80 -3.18 -14.73 2.30
CA ALA A 80 -4.41 -14.42 3.02
C ALA A 80 -5.64 -14.55 2.13
N ALA A 81 -5.59 -14.02 0.90
CA ALA A 81 -6.68 -14.12 -0.05
C ALA A 81 -6.98 -15.57 -0.46
N LEU A 82 -5.94 -16.39 -0.69
CA LEU A 82 -6.11 -17.82 -0.97
C LEU A 82 -6.71 -18.57 0.22
N LEU A 83 -6.26 -18.29 1.44
CA LEU A 83 -6.81 -18.91 2.65
C LEU A 83 -8.27 -18.52 2.87
N PHE A 84 -8.62 -17.24 2.71
CA PHE A 84 -10.02 -16.80 2.80
C PHE A 84 -10.89 -17.48 1.75
N TRP A 85 -10.41 -17.57 0.51
CA TRP A 85 -11.12 -18.26 -0.57
C TRP A 85 -11.36 -19.74 -0.24
N VAL A 86 -10.32 -20.46 0.21
CA VAL A 86 -10.44 -21.89 0.61
C VAL A 86 -11.42 -22.05 1.77
N ILE A 87 -11.30 -21.24 2.83
CA ILE A 87 -12.13 -21.37 4.04
C ILE A 87 -13.60 -21.06 3.72
N VAL A 88 -13.89 -20.07 2.87
CA VAL A 88 -15.26 -19.75 2.44
C VAL A 88 -15.89 -20.90 1.64
N MET A 89 -15.10 -21.66 0.87
CA MET A 89 -15.58 -22.79 0.08
C MET A 89 -15.79 -24.09 0.88
N LEU A 90 -15.17 -24.23 2.06
CA LEU A 90 -15.36 -25.41 2.88
C LEU A 90 -16.79 -25.48 3.43
N PRO A 91 -17.38 -26.70 3.54
CA PRO A 91 -18.72 -26.84 4.07
C PRO A 91 -18.77 -26.37 5.53
N PRO A 92 -19.74 -25.53 5.90
CA PRO A 92 -19.89 -25.10 7.28
C PRO A 92 -20.25 -26.28 8.19
N SER A 93 -19.76 -26.26 9.42
CA SER A 93 -20.20 -27.24 10.44
C SER A 93 -21.71 -27.09 10.70
N PRO A 94 -22.43 -28.15 11.12
CA PRO A 94 -23.87 -28.07 11.40
C PRO A 94 -24.28 -27.01 12.42
N GLU A 95 -23.37 -26.61 13.32
CA GLU A 95 -23.60 -25.59 14.35
C GLU A 95 -23.34 -24.16 13.85
N TRP A 96 -22.66 -24.00 12.70
CA TRP A 96 -22.26 -22.70 12.16
C TRP A 96 -23.40 -22.08 11.35
N LYS A 97 -23.94 -20.96 11.85
CA LYS A 97 -25.11 -20.28 11.26
C LYS A 97 -24.78 -19.02 10.45
N MET A 98 -23.51 -18.59 10.44
CA MET A 98 -23.09 -17.31 9.87
C MET A 98 -22.35 -17.45 8.53
N GLN A 99 -22.59 -18.53 7.79
CA GLN A 99 -21.85 -18.82 6.56
C GLN A 99 -22.02 -17.72 5.51
N ASP A 100 -23.25 -17.26 5.28
CA ASP A 100 -23.53 -16.22 4.28
C ASP A 100 -22.84 -14.90 4.66
N ALA A 101 -22.87 -14.52 5.95
CA ALA A 101 -22.18 -13.32 6.42
C ALA A 101 -20.65 -13.45 6.28
N PHE A 102 -20.10 -14.61 6.59
CA PHE A 102 -18.68 -14.90 6.45
C PHE A 102 -18.24 -14.83 4.97
N ALA A 103 -19.02 -15.42 4.06
CA ALA A 103 -18.78 -15.36 2.62
C ALA A 103 -18.96 -13.93 2.06
N MET A 104 -19.90 -13.14 2.57
CA MET A 104 -20.05 -11.73 2.16
C MET A 104 -18.85 -10.87 2.58
N ILE A 105 -18.25 -11.13 3.73
CA ILE A 105 -17.11 -10.34 4.23
C ILE A 105 -15.80 -10.80 3.60
N LEU A 106 -15.52 -12.10 3.59
CA LEU A 106 -14.22 -12.64 3.20
C LEU A 106 -14.20 -13.26 1.80
N GLY A 107 -15.35 -13.57 1.23
CA GLY A 107 -15.50 -14.09 -0.13
C GLY A 107 -15.45 -13.00 -1.19
N GLN A 108 -14.44 -12.12 -1.12
CA GLN A 108 -14.21 -11.13 -2.17
C GLN A 108 -14.05 -11.82 -3.53
N THR A 109 -14.56 -11.19 -4.59
CA THR A 109 -14.46 -11.81 -5.92
C THR A 109 -12.99 -11.97 -6.32
N PRO A 110 -12.59 -13.10 -6.94
CA PRO A 110 -11.22 -13.30 -7.42
C PRO A 110 -10.70 -12.15 -8.28
N ARG A 111 -11.62 -11.49 -9.00
CA ARG A 111 -11.36 -10.32 -9.82
C ARG A 111 -10.90 -9.11 -8.99
N VAL A 112 -11.59 -8.77 -7.90
CA VAL A 112 -11.23 -7.64 -7.03
C VAL A 112 -9.90 -7.91 -6.32
N VAL A 113 -9.70 -9.14 -5.83
CA VAL A 113 -8.44 -9.57 -5.20
C VAL A 113 -7.27 -9.48 -6.17
N ALA A 114 -7.43 -9.99 -7.40
CA ALA A 114 -6.38 -9.88 -8.41
C ALA A 114 -6.08 -8.42 -8.75
N GLY A 115 -7.12 -7.60 -8.87
CA GLY A 115 -6.99 -6.15 -9.07
C GLY A 115 -6.20 -5.48 -7.96
N SER A 116 -6.49 -5.76 -6.69
CA SER A 116 -5.80 -5.13 -5.56
C SER A 116 -4.35 -5.57 -5.44
N LEU A 117 -4.06 -6.86 -5.62
CA LEU A 117 -2.70 -7.39 -5.59
C LEU A 117 -1.82 -6.81 -6.71
N ILE A 118 -2.33 -6.74 -7.94
CA ILE A 118 -1.60 -6.19 -9.09
C ILE A 118 -1.39 -4.68 -8.92
N ALA A 119 -2.45 -3.97 -8.53
CA ALA A 119 -2.39 -2.52 -8.30
C ALA A 119 -1.38 -2.15 -7.22
N PHE A 120 -1.45 -2.80 -6.07
CA PHE A 120 -0.52 -2.61 -4.96
C PHE A 120 0.92 -2.89 -5.40
N TRP A 121 1.16 -4.04 -6.06
CA TRP A 121 2.50 -4.43 -6.50
C TRP A 121 3.09 -3.39 -7.46
N CYS A 122 2.36 -3.04 -8.53
CA CYS A 122 2.80 -2.04 -9.50
C CYS A 122 2.97 -0.65 -8.85
N GLY A 123 2.00 -0.22 -8.05
CA GLY A 123 1.95 1.10 -7.42
C GLY A 123 3.10 1.31 -6.44
N GLU A 124 3.37 0.34 -5.57
CA GLU A 124 4.47 0.42 -4.59
C GLU A 124 5.85 0.38 -5.25
N PHE A 125 6.03 -0.43 -6.30
CA PHE A 125 7.29 -0.45 -7.03
C PHE A 125 7.57 0.87 -7.74
N VAL A 126 6.54 1.46 -8.36
CA VAL A 126 6.64 2.78 -9.00
C VAL A 126 6.89 3.86 -7.95
N ASN A 127 6.16 3.85 -6.82
CA ASN A 127 6.37 4.77 -5.70
C ASN A 127 7.83 4.72 -5.23
N SER A 128 8.29 3.52 -4.87
CA SER A 128 9.65 3.32 -4.35
C SER A 128 10.74 3.70 -5.34
N TYR A 129 10.54 3.42 -6.63
CA TYR A 129 11.47 3.81 -7.69
C TYR A 129 11.59 5.32 -7.82
N VAL A 130 10.45 6.02 -7.92
CA VAL A 130 10.41 7.48 -8.06
C VAL A 130 11.05 8.14 -6.83
N MET A 131 10.71 7.67 -5.63
CA MET A 131 11.25 8.22 -4.39
C MET A 131 12.79 8.10 -4.33
N ALA A 132 13.33 6.91 -4.62
CA ALA A 132 14.77 6.67 -4.64
C ALA A 132 15.50 7.54 -5.69
N LYS A 133 14.94 7.66 -6.90
CA LYS A 133 15.52 8.53 -7.94
C LYS A 133 15.49 10.01 -7.58
N MET A 134 14.37 10.48 -7.03
CA MET A 134 14.25 11.88 -6.62
C MET A 134 15.23 12.21 -5.48
N LYS A 135 15.51 11.28 -4.58
CA LYS A 135 16.50 11.46 -3.51
C LYS A 135 17.90 11.74 -4.04
N ILE A 136 18.29 11.01 -5.08
CA ILE A 136 19.56 11.22 -5.78
C ILE A 136 19.57 12.59 -6.45
N TRP A 137 18.51 12.93 -7.19
CA TRP A 137 18.40 14.19 -7.92
C TRP A 137 18.42 15.43 -7.02
N THR A 138 17.79 15.35 -5.85
CA THR A 138 17.76 16.48 -4.90
C THR A 138 18.90 16.44 -3.88
N GLY A 139 19.86 15.53 -4.01
CA GLY A 139 20.97 15.38 -3.05
C GLY A 139 20.50 15.08 -1.62
N GLY A 140 19.31 14.48 -1.47
CA GLY A 140 18.66 14.23 -0.17
C GLY A 140 17.92 15.43 0.42
N GLN A 141 17.96 16.60 -0.21
CA GLN A 141 17.21 17.78 0.23
C GLN A 141 15.71 17.66 -0.13
N PHE A 142 14.86 18.34 0.64
CA PHE A 142 13.41 18.43 0.41
C PHE A 142 12.65 17.09 0.38
N LEU A 143 12.61 16.37 1.50
CA LEU A 143 11.86 15.10 1.61
C LEU A 143 10.39 15.21 1.13
N TRP A 144 9.72 16.34 1.32
CA TRP A 144 8.31 16.56 0.94
C TRP A 144 8.07 16.44 -0.56
N THR A 145 9.05 16.84 -1.39
CA THR A 145 8.90 16.73 -2.85
C THR A 145 8.90 15.27 -3.25
N ARG A 146 9.65 14.44 -2.52
CA ARG A 146 9.78 13.01 -2.77
C ARG A 146 8.54 12.27 -2.32
N THR A 147 8.11 12.43 -1.07
CA THR A 147 6.93 11.72 -0.53
C THR A 147 5.67 12.02 -1.34
N ILE A 148 5.42 13.30 -1.64
CA ILE A 148 4.26 13.70 -2.45
C ILE A 148 4.45 13.31 -3.92
N GLY A 149 5.64 13.56 -4.49
CA GLY A 149 5.92 13.27 -5.90
C GLY A 149 5.86 11.78 -6.24
N SER A 150 6.45 10.93 -5.40
CA SER A 150 6.39 9.48 -5.56
C SER A 150 4.97 8.96 -5.35
N THR A 151 4.25 9.48 -4.35
CA THR A 151 2.86 9.09 -4.10
C THR A 151 1.93 9.48 -5.23
N ILE A 152 2.08 10.65 -5.85
CA ILE A 152 1.32 11.06 -7.04
C ILE A 152 1.45 10.00 -8.14
N VAL A 153 2.68 9.58 -8.45
CA VAL A 153 2.91 8.61 -9.54
C VAL A 153 2.49 7.19 -9.13
N GLY A 154 2.85 6.76 -7.91
CA GLY A 154 2.52 5.44 -7.39
C GLY A 154 1.01 5.22 -7.23
N GLN A 155 0.30 6.20 -6.65
CA GLN A 155 -1.16 6.13 -6.49
C GLN A 155 -1.92 6.24 -7.80
N ALA A 156 -1.37 6.94 -8.80
CA ALA A 156 -1.97 6.96 -10.13
C ALA A 156 -1.96 5.55 -10.74
N VAL A 157 -0.81 4.87 -10.67
CA VAL A 157 -0.68 3.48 -11.15
C VAL A 157 -1.57 2.53 -10.35
N ASP A 158 -1.51 2.57 -9.02
CA ASP A 158 -2.35 1.74 -8.14
C ASP A 158 -3.84 1.94 -8.43
N THR A 159 -4.31 3.19 -8.34
CA THR A 159 -5.74 3.48 -8.43
C THR A 159 -6.29 3.18 -9.82
N VAL A 160 -5.55 3.51 -10.89
CA VAL A 160 -6.00 3.20 -12.26
C VAL A 160 -6.05 1.70 -12.50
N LEU A 161 -5.01 0.96 -12.11
CA LEU A 161 -4.98 -0.50 -12.28
C LEU A 161 -6.08 -1.17 -11.46
N PHE A 162 -6.24 -0.79 -10.19
CA PHE A 162 -7.25 -1.37 -9.31
C PHE A 162 -8.65 -1.16 -9.89
N GLN A 163 -9.01 0.10 -10.18
CA GLN A 163 -10.37 0.43 -10.65
C GLN A 163 -10.67 -0.21 -12.01
N THR A 164 -9.67 -0.26 -12.90
CA THR A 164 -9.81 -0.91 -14.22
C THR A 164 -9.99 -2.42 -14.06
N ILE A 165 -9.10 -3.10 -13.32
CA ILE A 165 -9.14 -4.56 -13.20
C ILE A 165 -10.39 -4.99 -12.42
N ALA A 166 -10.69 -4.34 -11.30
CA ALA A 166 -11.79 -4.72 -10.43
C ALA A 166 -13.17 -4.39 -11.03
N PHE A 167 -13.35 -3.23 -11.67
CA PHE A 167 -14.69 -2.71 -11.98
C PHE A 167 -14.96 -2.40 -13.47
N ALA A 168 -13.97 -2.47 -14.38
CA ALA A 168 -14.24 -2.22 -15.80
C ALA A 168 -15.28 -3.20 -16.37
N GLY A 169 -16.30 -2.69 -17.05
CA GLY A 169 -17.41 -3.50 -17.57
C GLY A 169 -18.38 -4.03 -16.51
N VAL A 170 -18.18 -3.71 -15.22
CA VAL A 170 -19.17 -3.92 -14.15
C VAL A 170 -19.87 -2.61 -13.83
N TRP A 171 -19.10 -1.53 -13.70
CA TRP A 171 -19.61 -0.18 -13.47
C TRP A 171 -19.71 0.60 -14.77
N ASP A 172 -20.63 1.56 -14.77
CA ASP A 172 -20.70 2.58 -15.81
C ASP A 172 -19.36 3.32 -15.92
N THR A 173 -18.89 3.58 -17.14
CA THR A 173 -17.59 4.21 -17.39
C THR A 173 -17.50 5.60 -16.74
N GLY A 174 -18.60 6.37 -16.73
CA GLY A 174 -18.66 7.68 -16.09
C GLY A 174 -18.54 7.58 -14.56
N LEU A 175 -19.17 6.58 -13.96
CA LEU A 175 -19.02 6.29 -12.53
C LEU A 175 -17.57 5.84 -12.21
N LEU A 176 -17.02 4.92 -12.98
CA LEU A 176 -15.66 4.41 -12.79
C LEU A 176 -14.63 5.54 -12.82
N LEU A 177 -14.68 6.42 -13.82
CA LEU A 177 -13.77 7.57 -13.92
C LEU A 177 -13.92 8.52 -12.74
N ARG A 178 -15.16 8.84 -12.35
CA ARG A 178 -15.44 9.74 -11.21
C ARG A 178 -14.88 9.18 -9.90
N VAL A 179 -15.14 7.90 -9.64
CA VAL A 179 -14.65 7.21 -8.43
C VAL A 179 -13.13 7.10 -8.46
N THR A 180 -12.53 6.83 -9.61
CA THR A 180 -11.06 6.77 -9.78
C THR A 180 -10.42 8.11 -9.43
N VAL A 181 -10.89 9.21 -10.03
CA VAL A 181 -10.35 10.56 -9.78
C VAL A 181 -10.53 10.96 -8.32
N TRP A 182 -11.70 10.69 -7.73
CA TRP A 182 -11.98 11.02 -6.35
C TRP A 182 -11.06 10.27 -5.37
N ASN A 183 -10.95 8.94 -5.52
CA ASN A 183 -10.07 8.12 -4.68
C ASN A 183 -8.62 8.53 -4.81
N TYR A 184 -8.15 8.72 -6.05
CA TYR A 184 -6.79 9.17 -6.32
C TYR A 184 -6.50 10.50 -5.62
N THR A 185 -7.39 11.48 -5.78
CA THR A 185 -7.23 12.80 -5.17
C THR A 185 -7.23 12.72 -3.65
N ALA A 186 -8.15 11.95 -3.06
CA ALA A 186 -8.23 11.76 -1.62
C ALA A 186 -6.95 11.13 -1.05
N LYS A 187 -6.38 10.11 -1.71
CA LYS A 187 -5.13 9.47 -1.30
C LYS A 187 -3.94 10.44 -1.37
N VAL A 188 -3.81 11.22 -2.45
CA VAL A 188 -2.73 12.21 -2.59
C VAL A 188 -2.85 13.33 -1.56
N LEU A 189 -4.07 13.83 -1.31
CA LEU A 189 -4.29 14.86 -0.28
C LEU A 189 -3.96 14.35 1.12
N TYR A 190 -4.32 13.09 1.41
CA TYR A 190 -3.94 12.48 2.68
C TYR A 190 -2.43 12.46 2.84
N GLU A 191 -1.67 12.02 1.83
CA GLU A 191 -0.21 11.98 1.91
C GLU A 191 0.39 13.37 2.13
N ALA A 192 -0.12 14.39 1.43
CA ALA A 192 0.30 15.77 1.64
C ALA A 192 0.06 16.23 3.09
N LEU A 193 -1.05 15.84 3.70
CA LEU A 193 -1.35 16.12 5.11
C LEU A 193 -0.52 15.29 6.09
N ALA A 194 -0.16 14.06 5.71
CA ALA A 194 0.64 13.14 6.52
C ALA A 194 2.15 13.39 6.40
N THR A 195 2.59 14.11 5.38
CA THR A 195 4.00 14.43 5.12
C THR A 195 4.75 14.96 6.37
N PRO A 196 4.20 15.87 7.20
CA PRO A 196 4.87 16.30 8.44
C PRO A 196 5.15 15.16 9.43
N LEU A 197 4.25 14.18 9.52
CA LEU A 197 4.44 12.98 10.33
C LEU A 197 5.53 12.09 9.72
N THR A 198 5.51 11.90 8.40
CA THR A 198 6.55 11.15 7.68
C THR A 198 7.94 11.75 7.95
N TYR A 199 8.06 13.08 7.95
CA TYR A 199 9.30 13.78 8.33
C TYR A 199 9.79 13.43 9.74
N ALA A 200 8.87 13.43 10.73
CA ALA A 200 9.22 13.12 12.11
C ALA A 200 9.72 11.67 12.26
N VAL A 201 9.03 10.72 11.62
CA VAL A 201 9.39 9.30 11.66
C VAL A 201 10.71 9.03 10.95
N VAL A 202 10.90 9.57 9.74
CA VAL A 202 12.16 9.45 8.98
C VAL A 202 13.31 10.06 9.77
N GLY A 203 13.14 11.27 10.30
CA GLY A 203 14.20 11.95 11.07
C GLY A 203 14.61 11.17 12.32
N PHE A 204 13.64 10.59 13.03
CA PHE A 204 13.90 9.72 14.17
C PHE A 204 14.67 8.46 13.76
N LEU A 205 14.22 7.77 12.71
CA LEU A 205 14.83 6.51 12.27
C LEU A 205 16.23 6.70 11.69
N LYS A 206 16.46 7.73 10.87
CA LYS A 206 17.81 8.06 10.37
C LYS A 206 18.80 8.28 11.52
N LYS A 207 18.35 8.97 12.58
CA LYS A 207 19.18 9.20 13.78
C LYS A 207 19.38 7.93 14.61
N ALA A 208 18.35 7.12 14.78
CA ALA A 208 18.40 5.91 15.59
C ALA A 208 19.21 4.77 14.94
N GLU A 209 19.12 4.63 13.63
CA GLU A 209 19.83 3.63 12.84
C GLU A 209 21.20 4.10 12.33
N GLN A 210 21.48 5.41 12.42
CA GLN A 210 22.66 6.05 11.83
C GLN A 210 22.83 5.67 10.35
N GLU A 211 21.74 5.84 9.59
CA GLU A 211 21.64 5.44 8.19
C GLU A 211 20.87 6.49 7.40
N ASP A 212 21.39 6.83 6.23
CA ASP A 212 20.71 7.63 5.22
C ASP A 212 21.15 7.13 3.84
N TYR A 213 20.47 6.09 3.34
CA TYR A 213 20.94 5.36 2.16
C TYR A 213 20.61 6.09 0.85
N TYR A 214 21.58 6.23 -0.05
CA TYR A 214 21.38 6.80 -1.38
C TYR A 214 21.58 5.73 -2.46
N ASP A 215 20.55 5.49 -3.28
CA ASP A 215 20.49 4.42 -4.28
C ASP A 215 21.30 4.72 -5.57
N TYR A 216 22.56 5.17 -5.46
CA TYR A 216 23.42 5.49 -6.62
C TYR A 216 23.72 4.26 -7.49
N ASP A 217 24.05 3.14 -6.85
CA ASP A 217 24.47 1.88 -7.50
C ASP A 217 23.39 0.79 -7.40
N THR A 218 22.16 1.16 -7.06
CA THR A 218 21.08 0.19 -6.85
C THR A 218 20.53 -0.34 -8.19
N ASP A 219 20.43 -1.66 -8.30
CA ASP A 219 19.66 -2.31 -9.36
C ASP A 219 18.15 -2.17 -9.07
N PHE A 220 17.49 -1.33 -9.87
CA PHE A 220 16.06 -1.06 -9.77
C PHE A 220 15.16 -2.15 -10.37
N ASN A 221 15.72 -3.28 -10.81
CA ASN A 221 14.93 -4.41 -11.26
C ASN A 221 14.06 -4.98 -10.11
N PRO A 222 12.71 -5.00 -10.22
CA PRO A 222 11.82 -5.52 -9.17
C PRO A 222 12.07 -6.99 -8.78
N PHE A 223 12.80 -7.76 -9.59
CA PHE A 223 13.05 -9.18 -9.36
C PHE A 223 14.48 -9.49 -8.89
N ALA A 224 15.35 -8.50 -8.71
CA ALA A 224 16.71 -8.77 -8.27
C ALA A 224 16.76 -9.23 -6.80
N LEU A 225 17.53 -10.29 -6.53
CA LEU A 225 17.56 -10.98 -5.24
C LEU A 225 18.55 -10.36 -4.23
N LYS A 226 19.57 -9.63 -4.72
CA LYS A 226 20.56 -8.96 -3.87
C LYS A 226 20.03 -7.62 -3.40
N ALA A 227 20.17 -7.36 -2.09
CA ALA A 227 20.02 -6.04 -1.50
C ALA A 227 21.40 -5.50 -1.13
#